data_AF-A0AB33JWM9-F1
#
_entry.id   AF-A0AB33JWM9-F1
#
_cell.length_a   1.000
_cell.length_b   1.000
_cell.length_c   1.000
_cell.angle_alpha   90.00
_cell.angle_beta   90.00
_cell.angle_gamma   90.00
#
_symmetry.space_group_name_H-M   'P 1'
#
loop_
_entity.id
_entity.type
_entity.pdbx_description
1 polymer ?
#
loop_
_entity_poly.entity_id
_entity_poly.type
_entity_poly.pdbx_seq_one_letter_code
_entity_poly.pdbx_strand_id
1 'polypeptide(L)'
;MSYPPDPNNPNNPYNQPPQPPQQPQPGYGYPQQGAPQGAPGYGYPQQPPQQQGYGIPPQQGYGQPGGYPNAGQVQNFYASWGSRVAATLVDGLILGVPVGILYGIGFAIGYEAPVCSTSRYTSVCTGGGISGAGMAIVGVAWLIGVAGLLWLLYQVGTTGQTPGRKMVNIRVVREADGQPIGFGMAFVRYLCKIVDELACCLGFLWPLWDAKKQTLSDKIVGTVVVKSS
;
A
#
# COMPACT_ATOMS: atom_id res chain seq x y z
N MET A 1 21.14 -64.19 30.14
CA MET A 1 20.96 -63.77 28.73
C MET A 1 19.67 -62.99 28.65
N SER A 2 19.73 -61.65 28.69
CA SER A 2 18.56 -60.79 28.56
C SER A 2 18.46 -60.30 27.11
N TYR A 3 17.32 -60.54 26.48
CA TYR A 3 17.01 -60.05 25.13
C TYR A 3 16.88 -58.52 25.12
N PRO A 4 17.18 -57.84 24.00
CA PRO A 4 16.92 -56.41 23.85
C PRO A 4 15.40 -56.12 23.83
N PRO A 5 14.97 -54.95 24.34
CA PRO A 5 13.56 -54.57 24.37
C PRO A 5 13.00 -54.32 22.97
N ASP A 6 11.75 -54.74 22.75
CA ASP A 6 11.00 -54.59 21.50
C ASP A 6 10.68 -53.10 21.22
N PRO A 7 11.12 -52.55 20.07
CA PRO A 7 10.87 -51.15 19.71
C PRO A 7 9.41 -50.81 19.39
N ASN A 8 8.51 -51.79 19.25
CA ASN A 8 7.10 -51.58 18.90
C ASN A 8 6.12 -51.72 20.07
N ASN A 9 6.59 -51.70 21.32
CA ASN A 9 5.69 -51.75 22.48
C ASN A 9 4.97 -50.40 22.71
N PRO A 10 3.63 -50.33 22.57
CA PRO A 10 2.85 -49.09 22.75
C PRO A 10 2.82 -48.59 24.21
N ASN A 11 3.28 -49.39 25.18
CA ASN A 11 3.38 -49.02 26.60
C ASN A 11 4.80 -48.63 27.03
N ASN A 12 5.71 -48.32 26.09
CA ASN A 12 7.06 -47.88 26.43
C ASN A 12 7.05 -46.43 26.98
N PRO A 13 7.41 -46.20 28.27
CA PRO A 13 7.39 -44.87 28.88
C PRO A 13 8.38 -43.88 28.23
N TYR A 14 9.36 -44.38 27.49
CA TYR A 14 10.42 -43.58 26.88
C TYR A 14 10.06 -42.98 25.51
N ASN A 15 8.90 -43.30 24.94
CA ASN A 15 8.48 -42.85 23.59
C ASN A 15 7.38 -41.76 23.58
N GLN A 16 7.12 -41.06 24.70
CA GLN A 16 6.15 -39.96 24.71
C GLN A 16 6.79 -38.62 24.32
N PRO A 17 6.24 -37.89 23.32
CA PRO A 17 6.70 -36.54 23.01
C PRO A 17 6.32 -35.55 24.13
N PRO A 18 7.13 -34.52 24.44
CA PRO A 18 6.83 -33.56 25.49
C PRO A 18 5.55 -32.76 25.16
N GLN A 19 4.57 -32.74 26.08
CA GLN A 19 3.43 -31.85 25.98
C GLN A 19 3.84 -30.40 26.30
N PRO A 20 3.42 -29.38 25.52
CA PRO A 20 3.67 -27.99 25.87
C PRO A 20 2.83 -27.58 27.10
N PRO A 21 3.32 -26.65 27.95
CA PRO A 21 2.59 -26.22 29.15
C PRO A 21 1.27 -25.53 28.79
N GLN A 22 0.15 -26.00 29.34
CA GLN A 22 -1.15 -25.33 29.25
C GLN A 22 -1.13 -24.08 30.15
N GLN A 23 -1.35 -22.91 29.55
CA GLN A 23 -1.57 -21.65 30.27
C GLN A 23 -3.01 -21.62 30.84
N PRO A 24 -3.24 -21.18 32.08
CA PRO A 24 -4.58 -21.09 32.64
C PRO A 24 -5.39 -19.95 32.00
N GLN A 25 -6.56 -20.25 31.44
CA GLN A 25 -7.53 -19.24 31.00
C GLN A 25 -8.24 -18.61 32.21
N PRO A 26 -8.40 -17.28 32.29
CA PRO A 26 -9.27 -16.65 33.28
C PRO A 26 -10.75 -16.86 32.92
N GLY A 27 -11.47 -17.63 33.74
CA GLY A 27 -12.91 -17.84 33.62
C GLY A 27 -13.70 -16.64 34.12
N TYR A 28 -14.46 -16.00 33.22
CA TYR A 28 -15.51 -15.06 33.59
C TYR A 28 -16.87 -15.79 33.57
N GLY A 29 -17.41 -16.04 34.76
CA GLY A 29 -18.71 -16.66 34.96
C GLY A 29 -19.86 -15.67 34.79
N TYR A 30 -20.92 -16.10 34.12
CA TYR A 30 -22.24 -15.46 34.14
C TYR A 30 -23.19 -16.34 34.98
N PRO A 31 -24.05 -15.76 35.85
CA PRO A 31 -25.01 -16.55 36.61
C PRO A 31 -26.16 -17.02 35.71
N GLN A 32 -26.45 -18.32 35.76
CA GLN A 32 -27.55 -18.98 35.06
C GLN A 32 -28.86 -18.71 35.82
N GLN A 33 -29.80 -17.99 35.20
CA GLN A 33 -31.16 -17.80 35.71
C GLN A 33 -31.99 -19.04 35.37
N GLY A 34 -32.57 -19.68 36.40
CA GLY A 34 -33.43 -20.85 36.26
C GLY A 34 -34.83 -20.51 35.74
N ALA A 35 -35.43 -21.47 35.03
CA ALA A 35 -36.86 -21.48 34.72
C ALA A 35 -37.41 -22.94 34.72
N PRO A 36 -38.71 -23.15 34.97
CA PRO A 36 -39.21 -24.33 35.68
C PRO A 36 -39.74 -25.48 34.79
N GLN A 37 -39.87 -26.66 35.42
CA GLN A 37 -40.39 -27.92 34.85
C GLN A 37 -41.88 -27.83 34.44
N GLY A 38 -42.25 -28.48 33.32
CA GLY A 38 -43.64 -28.78 32.96
C GLY A 38 -43.86 -29.64 31.70
N ALA A 39 -44.36 -30.87 31.91
CA ALA A 39 -45.16 -31.77 31.05
C ALA A 39 -44.52 -32.54 29.84
N PRO A 40 -44.85 -33.84 29.65
CA PRO A 40 -44.36 -34.67 28.54
C PRO A 40 -45.35 -34.71 27.35
N GLY A 41 -44.87 -34.44 26.14
CA GLY A 41 -45.68 -34.44 24.90
C GLY A 41 -44.91 -34.98 23.70
N TYR A 42 -45.58 -35.85 22.93
CA TYR A 42 -45.05 -36.69 21.86
C TYR A 42 -44.55 -35.94 20.60
N GLY A 43 -43.34 -36.33 20.16
CA GLY A 43 -42.84 -36.55 18.79
C GLY A 43 -43.25 -35.67 17.61
N TYR A 44 -42.28 -34.90 17.06
CA TYR A 44 -42.02 -34.68 15.62
C TYR A 44 -40.52 -34.33 15.41
N PRO A 45 -39.89 -34.68 14.27
CA PRO A 45 -38.49 -34.35 14.02
C PRO A 45 -38.29 -32.86 13.72
N GLN A 46 -37.46 -32.17 14.52
CA GLN A 46 -37.09 -30.77 14.29
C GLN A 46 -36.07 -30.65 13.14
N GLN A 47 -36.35 -29.75 12.20
CA GLN A 47 -35.36 -29.20 11.27
C GLN A 47 -34.42 -28.26 12.02
N PRO A 48 -33.11 -28.23 11.69
CA PRO A 48 -32.17 -27.31 12.33
C PRO A 48 -32.51 -25.85 11.93
N PRO A 49 -32.58 -24.91 12.89
CA PRO A 49 -32.87 -23.51 12.57
C PRO A 49 -31.71 -22.87 11.79
N GLN A 50 -32.01 -22.31 10.63
CA GLN A 50 -31.11 -21.40 9.92
C GLN A 50 -30.90 -20.15 10.78
N GLN A 51 -29.70 -19.95 11.29
CA GLN A 51 -29.32 -18.71 11.98
C GLN A 51 -29.31 -17.57 10.97
N GLN A 52 -30.25 -16.63 11.16
CA GLN A 52 -30.29 -15.34 10.51
C GLN A 52 -29.02 -14.56 10.87
N GLY A 53 -28.16 -14.36 9.88
CA GLY A 53 -26.94 -13.55 10.01
C GLY A 53 -27.29 -12.08 10.23
N TYR A 54 -27.29 -11.65 11.48
CA TYR A 54 -27.27 -10.24 11.84
C TYR A 54 -25.89 -9.65 11.48
N GLY A 55 -25.91 -8.58 10.71
CA GLY A 55 -24.73 -7.91 10.17
C GLY A 55 -23.76 -7.46 11.25
N ILE A 56 -22.52 -7.94 11.15
CA ILE A 56 -21.39 -7.48 11.93
C ILE A 56 -20.79 -6.27 11.18
N PRO A 57 -20.69 -5.08 11.79
CA PRO A 57 -19.94 -3.98 11.19
C PRO A 57 -18.45 -4.38 11.11
N PRO A 58 -17.71 -4.03 10.05
CA PRO A 58 -16.32 -4.41 9.92
C PRO A 58 -15.48 -3.73 11.01
N GLN A 59 -15.11 -4.49 12.05
CA GLN A 59 -14.10 -4.05 13.01
C GLN A 59 -12.72 -4.07 12.33
N GLN A 60 -12.18 -2.87 12.12
CA GLN A 60 -10.78 -2.63 11.80
C GLN A 60 -9.90 -3.12 12.96
N GLY A 61 -9.35 -4.33 12.82
CA GLY A 61 -8.42 -4.91 13.79
C GLY A 61 -7.02 -4.33 13.63
N TYR A 62 -6.62 -3.47 14.58
CA TYR A 62 -5.22 -3.18 14.86
C TYR A 62 -4.56 -4.43 15.46
N GLY A 63 -3.47 -4.88 14.82
CA GLY A 63 -2.35 -5.68 15.36
C GLY A 63 -2.66 -6.80 16.38
N GLN A 64 -2.65 -8.05 15.93
CA GLN A 64 -2.37 -9.22 16.77
C GLN A 64 -0.99 -9.77 16.39
N PRO A 65 -0.06 -9.97 17.36
CA PRO A 65 1.25 -10.56 17.10
C PRO A 65 1.17 -12.09 17.20
N GLY A 66 1.47 -12.79 16.12
CA GLY A 66 1.64 -14.24 16.15
C GLY A 66 0.73 -14.99 15.19
N GLY A 67 1.19 -15.12 13.95
CA GLY A 67 0.54 -15.93 12.93
C GLY A 67 0.89 -15.38 11.56
N TYR A 68 1.83 -16.01 10.86
CA TYR A 68 2.05 -15.72 9.45
C TYR A 68 0.72 -15.96 8.72
N PRO A 69 0.09 -14.93 8.14
CA PRO A 69 -1.18 -15.15 7.46
C PRO A 69 -0.92 -16.01 6.22
N ASN A 70 -1.84 -16.94 5.96
CA ASN A 70 -1.82 -17.80 4.78
C ASN A 70 -1.66 -16.93 3.52
N ALA A 71 -0.75 -17.30 2.59
CA ALA A 71 -0.33 -16.43 1.48
C ALA A 71 -1.50 -15.86 0.65
N GLY A 72 -2.61 -16.60 0.54
CA GLY A 72 -3.84 -16.12 -0.12
C GLY A 72 -4.61 -15.03 0.65
N GLN A 73 -4.50 -14.98 1.98
CA GLN A 73 -5.12 -13.94 2.81
C GLN A 73 -4.23 -12.70 2.96
N VAL A 74 -2.90 -12.83 2.94
CA VAL A 74 -1.98 -11.67 2.91
C VAL A 74 -2.18 -10.85 1.63
N GLN A 75 -2.47 -11.50 0.49
CA GLN A 75 -2.74 -10.83 -0.78
C GLN A 75 -3.95 -9.87 -0.76
N ASN A 76 -4.91 -10.11 0.14
CA ASN A 76 -6.08 -9.25 0.31
C ASN A 76 -5.75 -7.95 1.06
N PHE A 77 -4.68 -7.96 1.87
CA PHE A 77 -4.15 -6.77 2.52
C PHE A 77 -3.31 -5.92 1.57
N TYR A 78 -2.63 -6.51 0.58
CA TYR A 78 -1.83 -5.76 -0.38
C TYR A 78 -2.69 -5.04 -1.44
N ALA A 79 -2.35 -3.78 -1.70
CA ALA A 79 -2.97 -2.97 -2.75
C ALA A 79 -2.75 -3.62 -4.13
N SER A 80 -3.80 -3.66 -4.95
CA SER A 80 -3.70 -4.15 -6.33
C SER A 80 -2.85 -3.19 -7.16
N TRP A 81 -2.23 -3.70 -8.23
CA TRP A 81 -1.48 -2.86 -9.16
C TRP A 81 -2.34 -1.70 -9.69
N GLY A 82 -3.57 -1.97 -10.13
CA GLY A 82 -4.49 -0.95 -10.63
C GLY A 82 -4.79 0.16 -9.61
N SER A 83 -4.94 -0.17 -8.32
CA SER A 83 -5.12 0.85 -7.27
C SER A 83 -3.89 1.75 -7.10
N ARG A 84 -2.68 1.20 -7.26
CA ARG A 84 -1.43 1.97 -7.23
C ARG A 84 -1.31 2.88 -8.45
N VAL A 85 -1.70 2.41 -9.63
CA VAL A 85 -1.75 3.22 -10.85
C VAL A 85 -2.75 4.36 -10.69
N ALA A 86 -3.98 4.04 -10.26
CA ALA A 86 -5.02 5.03 -10.03
C ALA A 86 -4.57 6.10 -9.02
N ALA A 87 -3.98 5.71 -7.88
CA ALA A 87 -3.41 6.67 -6.94
C ALA A 87 -2.36 7.58 -7.58
N THR A 88 -1.43 7.00 -8.36
CA THR A 88 -0.35 7.75 -9.01
C THR A 88 -0.88 8.71 -10.08
N LEU A 89 -1.90 8.31 -10.84
CA LEU A 89 -2.58 9.16 -11.82
C LEU A 89 -3.30 10.32 -11.13
N VAL A 90 -3.99 10.05 -10.03
CA VAL A 90 -4.71 11.08 -9.27
C VAL A 90 -3.74 12.07 -8.63
N ASP A 91 -2.67 11.58 -7.98
CA ASP A 91 -1.60 12.43 -7.43
C ASP A 91 -0.94 13.28 -8.53
N GLY A 92 -0.68 12.65 -9.69
CA GLY A 92 -0.12 13.31 -10.87
C GLY A 92 -1.05 14.36 -11.47
N LEU A 93 -2.36 14.15 -11.44
CA LEU A 93 -3.34 15.14 -11.91
C LEU A 93 -3.46 16.31 -10.95
N ILE A 94 -3.53 16.04 -9.64
CA ILE A 94 -3.63 17.09 -8.60
C ILE A 94 -2.46 18.04 -8.66
N LEU A 95 -1.24 17.53 -8.80
CA LEU A 95 -0.04 18.37 -8.87
C LEU A 95 0.24 18.84 -10.30
N GLY A 96 0.06 17.97 -11.29
CA GLY A 96 0.47 18.20 -12.67
C GLY A 96 -0.45 19.12 -13.45
N VAL A 97 -1.77 19.17 -13.18
CA VAL A 97 -2.66 20.09 -13.90
C VAL A 97 -2.38 21.54 -13.53
N PRO A 98 -2.34 21.96 -12.25
CA PRO A 98 -2.03 23.34 -11.90
C PRO A 98 -0.64 23.77 -12.37
N VAL A 99 0.37 22.91 -12.17
CA VAL A 99 1.74 23.18 -12.59
C VAL A 99 1.84 23.25 -14.13
N GLY A 100 1.19 22.33 -14.85
CA GLY A 100 1.15 22.30 -16.30
C GLY A 100 0.45 23.51 -16.91
N ILE A 101 -0.64 24.00 -16.29
CA ILE A 101 -1.29 25.26 -16.68
C ILE A 101 -0.31 26.43 -16.54
N LEU A 102 0.43 26.52 -15.43
CA LEU A 102 1.41 27.58 -15.23
C LEU A 102 2.55 27.53 -16.25
N TYR A 103 3.06 26.33 -16.56
CA TYR A 103 4.00 26.17 -17.67
C TYR A 103 3.39 26.63 -18.99
N GLY A 104 2.16 26.20 -19.32
CA GLY A 104 1.46 26.62 -20.53
C GLY A 104 1.31 28.13 -20.65
N ILE A 105 0.95 28.81 -19.56
CA ILE A 105 0.88 30.28 -19.49
C ILE A 105 2.26 30.90 -19.67
N GLY A 106 3.28 30.38 -18.97
CA GLY A 106 4.65 30.87 -19.07
C GLY A 106 5.22 30.75 -20.48
N PHE A 107 4.94 29.66 -21.18
CA PHE A 107 5.29 29.51 -22.58
C PHE A 107 4.45 30.39 -23.51
N ALA A 108 3.14 30.48 -23.30
CA ALA A 108 2.25 31.27 -24.17
C ALA A 108 2.55 32.77 -24.12
N ILE A 109 2.79 33.32 -22.92
CA ILE A 109 3.15 34.74 -22.72
C ILE A 109 4.64 34.96 -23.01
N GLY A 110 5.46 33.94 -22.73
CA GLY A 110 6.90 34.01 -22.88
C GLY A 110 7.40 33.88 -24.32
N TYR A 111 6.61 33.29 -25.22
CA TYR A 111 7.10 32.97 -26.55
C TYR A 111 7.40 34.21 -27.38
N GLU A 112 8.68 34.40 -27.69
CA GLU A 112 9.14 35.40 -28.65
C GLU A 112 9.46 34.69 -29.96
N ALA A 113 8.79 35.09 -31.04
CA ALA A 113 9.09 34.58 -32.37
C ALA A 113 10.39 35.19 -32.89
N PRO A 114 11.28 34.40 -33.51
CA PRO A 114 12.50 34.94 -34.12
C PRO A 114 12.13 35.88 -35.27
N VAL A 115 12.82 37.01 -35.35
CA VAL A 115 12.69 37.95 -36.47
C VAL A 115 13.76 37.60 -37.50
N CYS A 116 13.34 37.18 -38.68
CA CYS A 116 14.25 36.80 -39.75
C CYS A 116 14.30 37.85 -40.85
N SER A 117 15.51 38.31 -41.18
CA SER A 117 15.77 39.16 -42.34
C SER A 117 16.44 38.33 -43.43
N THR A 118 15.81 38.26 -44.61
CA THR A 118 16.31 37.51 -45.76
C THR A 118 16.77 38.46 -46.86
N SER A 119 18.04 38.36 -47.22
CA SER A 119 18.65 38.98 -48.40
C SER A 119 18.83 37.94 -49.51
N ARG A 120 19.16 38.37 -50.74
CA ARG A 120 19.28 37.51 -51.94
C ARG A 120 20.19 36.27 -51.79
N TYR A 121 21.09 36.25 -50.81
CA TYR A 121 22.05 35.16 -50.58
C TYR A 121 22.18 34.72 -49.12
N THR A 122 21.43 35.32 -48.19
CA THR A 122 21.57 35.00 -46.75
C THR A 122 20.28 35.31 -45.99
N SER A 123 19.92 34.43 -45.05
CA SER A 123 18.85 34.63 -44.09
C SER A 123 19.44 34.66 -42.68
N VAL A 124 19.28 35.79 -41.98
CA VAL A 124 19.72 35.94 -40.60
C VAL A 124 18.49 36.10 -39.72
N CYS A 125 18.35 35.22 -38.74
CA CYS A 125 17.31 35.32 -37.71
C CYS A 125 17.94 35.82 -36.42
N THR A 126 17.34 36.85 -35.83
CA THR A 126 17.72 37.37 -34.51
C THR A 126 16.54 37.28 -33.55
N GLY A 127 16.84 37.07 -32.28
CA GLY A 127 15.83 36.79 -31.27
C GLY A 127 15.26 35.38 -31.37
N GLY A 128 14.09 35.18 -30.76
CA GLY A 128 13.50 33.84 -30.58
C GLY A 128 13.82 33.28 -29.20
N GLY A 129 12.81 32.78 -28.50
CA GLY A 129 13.00 32.13 -27.20
C GLY A 129 11.87 32.41 -26.22
N ILE A 130 12.17 32.27 -24.93
CA ILE A 130 11.27 32.63 -23.84
C ILE A 130 11.73 33.97 -23.27
N SER A 131 10.83 34.94 -23.22
CA SER A 131 11.03 36.25 -22.60
C SER A 131 11.36 36.14 -21.11
N GLY A 132 11.97 37.17 -20.53
CA GLY A 132 12.26 37.19 -19.09
C GLY A 132 11.01 37.00 -18.21
N ALA A 133 9.86 37.51 -18.66
CA ALA A 133 8.57 37.31 -18.00
C ALA A 133 8.10 35.84 -18.08
N GLY A 134 8.24 35.20 -19.25
CA GLY A 134 7.95 33.78 -19.41
C GLY A 134 8.84 32.90 -18.53
N MET A 135 10.14 33.19 -18.48
CA MET A 135 11.09 32.48 -17.63
C MET A 135 10.78 32.63 -16.15
N ALA A 136 10.31 33.81 -15.71
CA ALA A 136 9.89 34.01 -14.33
C ALA A 136 8.68 33.15 -13.97
N ILE A 137 7.66 33.08 -14.83
CA ILE A 137 6.46 32.25 -14.61
C ILE A 137 6.84 30.76 -14.60
N VAL A 138 7.66 30.33 -15.56
CA VAL A 138 8.20 28.96 -15.62
C VAL A 138 9.00 28.61 -14.36
N GLY A 139 9.83 29.53 -13.87
CA GLY A 139 10.59 29.36 -12.64
C GLY A 139 9.68 29.22 -11.41
N VAL A 140 8.63 30.04 -11.31
CA VAL A 140 7.62 29.91 -10.24
C VAL A 140 6.87 28.58 -10.34
N ALA A 141 6.46 28.16 -11.55
CA ALA A 141 5.81 26.88 -11.78
C ALA A 141 6.72 25.71 -11.34
N TRP A 142 8.01 25.79 -11.62
CA TRP A 142 9.00 24.81 -11.20
C TRP A 142 9.12 24.75 -9.67
N LEU A 143 9.22 25.90 -8.99
CA LEU A 143 9.26 25.97 -7.53
C LEU A 143 8.01 25.39 -6.88
N ILE A 144 6.82 25.68 -7.43
CA ILE A 144 5.56 25.10 -6.96
C ILE A 144 5.54 23.58 -7.17
N GLY A 145 6.02 23.10 -8.33
CA GLY A 145 6.14 21.66 -8.60
C GLY A 145 7.06 20.95 -7.61
N VAL A 146 8.23 21.53 -7.33
CA VAL A 146 9.18 20.99 -6.34
C VAL A 146 8.58 21.01 -4.93
N ALA A 147 7.95 22.11 -4.53
CA ALA A 147 7.30 22.21 -3.23
C ALA A 147 6.16 21.18 -3.07
N GLY A 148 5.33 21.01 -4.09
CA GLY A 148 4.27 20.00 -4.11
C GLY A 148 4.81 18.57 -4.06
N LEU A 149 5.92 18.29 -4.75
CA LEU A 149 6.59 17.00 -4.69
C LEU A 149 7.13 16.72 -3.28
N LEU A 150 7.83 17.68 -2.67
CA LEU A 150 8.34 17.57 -1.30
C LEU A 150 7.20 17.35 -0.30
N TRP A 151 6.07 18.03 -0.49
CA TRP A 151 4.87 17.83 0.32
C TRP A 151 4.27 16.43 0.17
N LEU A 152 4.22 15.87 -1.05
CA LEU A 152 3.81 14.49 -1.25
C LEU A 152 4.78 13.51 -0.57
N LEU A 153 6.10 13.71 -0.71
CA LEU A 153 7.11 12.88 -0.04
C LEU A 153 6.98 12.94 1.48
N TYR A 154 6.71 14.12 2.03
CA TYR A 154 6.42 14.31 3.45
C TYR A 154 5.20 13.51 3.90
N GLN A 155 4.10 13.56 3.14
CA GLN A 155 2.91 12.75 3.44
C GLN A 155 3.16 11.25 3.36
N VAL A 156 3.94 10.78 2.37
CA VAL A 156 4.34 9.37 2.30
C VAL A 156 5.20 8.97 3.49
N GLY A 157 6.13 9.81 3.90
CA GLY A 157 7.01 9.52 5.04
C GLY A 157 6.28 9.49 6.38
N THR A 158 5.30 10.36 6.59
CA THR A 158 4.59 10.52 7.87
C THR A 158 3.34 9.64 7.99
N THR A 159 2.53 9.56 6.94
CA THR A 159 1.23 8.88 6.98
C THR A 159 1.15 7.68 6.03
N GLY A 160 2.11 7.55 5.11
CA GLY A 160 2.05 6.56 4.03
C GLY A 160 1.04 6.88 2.93
N GLN A 161 0.26 7.96 3.07
CA GLN A 161 -0.88 8.29 2.22
C GLN A 161 -0.76 9.68 1.60
N THR A 162 -0.73 9.73 0.29
CA THR A 162 -0.94 10.94 -0.52
C THR A 162 -2.44 11.15 -0.79
N PRO A 163 -2.87 12.33 -1.27
CA PRO A 163 -4.27 12.57 -1.62
C PRO A 163 -4.88 11.52 -2.56
N GLY A 164 -4.17 11.11 -3.61
CA GLY A 164 -4.60 10.06 -4.53
C GLY A 164 -4.67 8.69 -3.88
N ARG A 165 -3.74 8.38 -2.96
CA ARG A 165 -3.77 7.14 -2.18
C ARG A 165 -4.93 7.09 -1.17
N LYS A 166 -5.29 8.22 -0.59
CA LYS A 166 -6.49 8.35 0.26
C LYS A 166 -7.75 8.03 -0.53
N MET A 167 -7.86 8.54 -1.76
CA MET A 167 -9.04 8.30 -2.61
C MET A 167 -9.23 6.83 -3.00
N VAL A 168 -8.14 6.07 -3.15
CA VAL A 168 -8.21 4.64 -3.48
C VAL A 168 -8.02 3.73 -2.27
N ASN A 169 -8.03 4.29 -1.05
CA ASN A 169 -7.89 3.56 0.21
C ASN A 169 -6.63 2.67 0.26
N ILE A 170 -5.46 3.23 -0.04
CA ILE A 170 -4.17 2.52 0.08
C ILE A 170 -3.16 3.35 0.88
N ARG A 171 -2.20 2.69 1.53
CA ARG A 171 -1.10 3.34 2.25
C ARG A 171 0.19 2.56 2.13
N VAL A 172 1.30 3.27 2.20
CA VAL A 172 2.65 2.69 2.18
C VAL A 172 3.17 2.59 3.59
N VAL A 173 3.66 1.41 3.93
CA VAL A 173 4.22 1.11 5.25
C VAL A 173 5.52 0.36 5.09
N ARG A 174 6.37 0.42 6.13
CA ARG A 174 7.58 -0.39 6.21
C ARG A 174 7.20 -1.85 6.40
N GLU A 175 7.90 -2.75 5.69
CA GLU A 175 7.62 -4.19 5.75
C GLU A 175 7.92 -4.80 7.12
N ALA A 176 8.94 -4.31 7.81
CA ALA A 176 9.43 -4.86 9.07
C ALA A 176 8.42 -4.73 10.23
N ASP A 177 7.70 -3.61 10.31
CA ASP A 177 6.88 -3.27 11.47
C ASP A 177 5.55 -2.57 11.14
N GLY A 178 5.26 -2.34 9.85
CA GLY A 178 4.01 -1.69 9.42
C GLY A 178 3.92 -0.20 9.75
N GLN A 179 5.02 0.41 10.22
CA GLN A 179 5.05 1.84 10.57
C GLN A 179 5.29 2.73 9.33
N PRO A 180 5.01 4.04 9.43
CA PRO A 180 5.40 5.00 8.41
C PRO A 180 6.91 4.96 8.16
N ILE A 181 7.30 5.09 6.89
CA ILE A 181 8.68 4.88 6.44
C ILE A 181 9.63 6.03 6.85
N GLY A 182 9.08 7.19 7.24
CA GLY A 182 9.84 8.42 7.47
C GLY A 182 10.21 9.15 6.18
N PHE A 183 10.45 10.47 6.28
CA PHE A 183 10.73 11.31 5.11
C PHE A 183 11.98 10.87 4.34
N GLY A 184 13.06 10.51 5.04
CA GLY A 184 14.32 10.08 4.40
C GLY A 184 14.14 8.84 3.54
N MET A 185 13.49 7.79 4.06
CA MET A 185 13.23 6.58 3.27
C MET A 185 12.18 6.82 2.18
N ALA A 186 11.24 7.74 2.38
CA ALA A 186 10.32 8.15 1.31
C ALA A 186 11.06 8.82 0.15
N PHE A 187 12.10 9.62 0.43
CA PHE A 187 12.95 10.22 -0.59
C PHE A 187 13.82 9.18 -1.30
N VAL A 188 14.47 8.27 -0.57
CA VAL A 188 15.23 7.15 -1.17
C VAL A 188 14.33 6.30 -2.07
N ARG A 189 13.11 5.99 -1.62
CA ARG A 189 12.10 5.28 -2.43
C ARG A 189 11.75 6.03 -3.71
N TYR A 190 11.63 7.36 -3.65
CA TYR A 190 11.39 8.18 -4.82
C TYR A 190 12.56 8.13 -5.82
N LEU A 191 13.81 8.19 -5.34
CA LEU A 191 14.99 8.03 -6.20
C LEU A 191 15.06 6.66 -6.85
N CYS A 192 14.81 5.58 -6.10
CA CYS A 192 14.73 4.24 -6.65
C CYS A 192 13.63 4.13 -7.71
N LYS A 193 12.51 4.85 -7.53
CA LYS A 193 11.43 4.87 -8.52
C LYS A 193 11.84 5.55 -9.83
N ILE A 194 12.64 6.62 -9.78
CA ILE A 194 13.21 7.25 -10.99
C ILE A 194 14.12 6.25 -11.73
N VAL A 195 14.93 5.49 -10.99
CA VAL A 195 15.78 4.45 -11.57
C VAL A 195 14.94 3.32 -12.19
N ASP A 196 13.86 2.89 -11.52
CA ASP A 196 12.92 1.90 -12.04
C ASP A 196 12.21 2.38 -13.34
N GLU A 197 11.86 3.66 -13.40
CA GLU A 197 11.26 4.29 -14.58
C GLU A 197 12.26 4.38 -15.74
N LEU A 198 13.53 4.70 -15.45
CA LEU A 198 14.61 4.76 -16.45
C LEU A 198 15.02 3.38 -16.96
N ALA A 199 14.93 2.34 -16.12
CA ALA A 199 15.23 0.94 -16.45
C ALA A 199 14.14 0.23 -17.29
N CYS A 200 13.41 0.97 -18.13
CA CYS A 200 12.44 0.49 -19.13
C CYS A 200 11.06 0.00 -18.63
N CYS A 201 10.35 0.75 -17.77
CA CYS A 201 8.94 0.47 -17.35
C CYS A 201 8.66 -0.93 -16.76
N LEU A 202 9.65 -1.82 -16.69
CA LEU A 202 9.54 -3.18 -16.19
C LEU A 202 9.34 -3.20 -14.67
N GLY A 203 9.93 -2.23 -13.96
CA GLY A 203 9.70 -2.03 -12.52
C GLY A 203 8.25 -1.67 -12.19
N PHE A 204 7.53 -1.05 -13.13
CA PHE A 204 6.12 -0.70 -12.98
C PHE A 204 5.19 -1.90 -13.18
N LEU A 205 5.54 -2.85 -14.05
CA LEU A 205 4.78 -4.10 -14.27
C LEU A 205 5.12 -5.19 -13.24
N TRP A 206 6.24 -5.07 -12.54
CA TRP A 206 6.71 -6.03 -11.54
C TRP A 206 5.67 -6.45 -10.47
N PRO A 207 4.81 -5.55 -9.96
CA PRO A 207 3.79 -5.92 -8.99
C PRO A 207 2.70 -6.89 -9.50
N LEU A 208 2.59 -7.14 -10.82
CA LEU A 208 1.59 -8.07 -11.36
C LEU A 208 1.91 -9.53 -11.07
N TRP A 209 3.19 -9.89 -11.01
CA TRP A 209 3.67 -11.27 -10.82
C TRP A 209 4.41 -11.47 -9.49
N ASP A 210 4.60 -10.42 -8.69
CA ASP A 210 5.21 -10.51 -7.36
C ASP A 210 4.20 -10.92 -6.27
N ALA A 211 4.57 -11.89 -5.42
CA ALA A 211 3.70 -12.42 -4.37
C ALA A 211 3.25 -11.36 -3.33
N LYS A 212 4.08 -10.33 -3.10
CA LYS A 212 3.79 -9.19 -2.20
C LYS A 212 3.34 -7.94 -2.97
N LYS A 213 3.17 -8.05 -4.29
CA LYS A 213 2.85 -6.96 -5.22
C LYS A 213 3.81 -5.77 -5.06
N GLN A 214 5.08 -5.99 -4.73
CA GLN A 214 6.07 -4.93 -4.53
C GLN A 214 6.63 -4.46 -5.89
N THR A 215 6.96 -3.18 -6.03
CA THR A 215 7.84 -2.69 -7.11
C THR A 215 9.31 -2.99 -6.79
N LEU A 216 10.23 -2.85 -7.75
CA LEU A 216 11.66 -3.07 -7.50
C LEU A 216 12.19 -2.07 -6.44
N SER A 217 11.81 -0.80 -6.55
CA SER A 217 12.03 0.24 -5.54
C SER A 217 11.43 -0.11 -4.18
N ASP A 218 10.23 -0.69 -4.13
CA ASP A 218 9.63 -1.13 -2.87
C ASP A 218 10.48 -2.23 -2.19
N LYS A 219 11.05 -3.16 -2.96
CA LYS A 219 11.93 -4.22 -2.44
C LYS A 219 13.25 -3.67 -1.92
N ILE A 220 13.85 -2.72 -2.65
CA ILE A 220 15.12 -2.09 -2.25
C ILE A 220 14.96 -1.34 -0.92
N VAL A 221 13.83 -0.67 -0.72
CA VAL A 221 13.56 0.13 0.48
C VAL A 221 12.89 -0.69 1.60
N GLY A 222 12.44 -1.92 1.32
CA GLY A 222 11.74 -2.76 2.29
C GLY A 222 10.37 -2.18 2.66
N THR A 223 9.58 -1.80 1.66
CA THR A 223 8.25 -1.19 1.84
C THR A 223 7.17 -2.03 1.17
N VAL A 224 5.96 -1.96 1.71
CA VAL A 224 4.77 -2.61 1.14
C VAL A 224 3.62 -1.63 1.07
N VAL A 225 2.74 -1.81 0.09
CA VAL A 225 1.51 -1.01 -0.05
C VAL A 225 0.33 -1.87 0.32
N VAL A 226 -0.40 -1.42 1.33
CA VAL A 226 -1.55 -2.13 1.90
C VAL A 226 -2.82 -1.31 1.71
N LYS A 227 -3.97 -1.97 1.71
CA LYS A 227 -5.28 -1.28 1.77
C LYS A 227 -5.40 -0.58 3.12
N SER A 228 -5.84 0.68 3.09
CA SER A 228 -6.19 1.46 4.26
C SER A 228 -7.71 1.41 4.38
N SER A 229 -8.22 0.45 5.13
CA SER A 229 -9.65 0.37 5.47
C SER A 229 -10.08 1.53 6.36
#